data_AF-A0A1Q8E9F5-F1
#
_entry.id   AF-A0A1Q8E9F5-F1
#
_cell.length_a   1.000
_cell.length_b   1.000
_cell.length_c   1.000
_cell.angle_alpha   90.00
_cell.angle_beta   90.00
_cell.angle_gamma   90.00
#
_symmetry.space_group_name_H-M   'P 1'
#
loop_
_entity.id
_entity.type
_entity.pdbx_description
1 polymer ?
#
loop_
_entity_poly.entity_id
_entity_poly.type
_entity_poly.pdbx_seq_one_letter_code
_entity_poly.pdbx_strand_id
1 'polypeptide(L)'
;MRESLGYRNVKTALMAIFFKNLDDILIREGEYENFAFDFFYKGYEINMGIGATGKNIQFEVGEGGLFDILFPYCIDEEMDFIFLHEVIKDEAIRNSVRRVFGKNEKDVEYAMQVLKDFLDSDEAKGLLKDR
;
A
#
# COMPACT_ATOMS: atom_id res chain seq x y z
N MET A 1 -6.67 10.33 12.64
CA MET A 1 -6.15 9.30 11.72
C MET A 1 -6.58 7.89 12.12
N ARG A 2 -6.20 7.32 13.28
CA ARG A 2 -6.50 5.90 13.62
C ARG A 2 -8.00 5.51 13.67
N GLU A 3 -8.87 6.49 13.85
CA GLU A 3 -10.33 6.30 13.80
C GLU A 3 -10.91 6.38 12.38
N SER A 4 -10.10 6.77 11.39
CA SER A 4 -10.54 6.87 10.00
C SER A 4 -10.97 5.52 9.45
N LEU A 5 -11.87 5.56 8.46
CA LEU A 5 -12.31 4.35 7.79
C LEU A 5 -11.15 3.69 7.03
N GLY A 6 -10.32 4.50 6.37
CA GLY A 6 -9.14 4.02 5.66
C GLY A 6 -8.14 3.29 6.58
N TYR A 7 -7.85 3.85 7.76
CA TYR A 7 -6.97 3.19 8.73
C TYR A 7 -7.51 1.83 9.15
N ARG A 8 -8.81 1.76 9.49
CA ARG A 8 -9.46 0.52 9.92
C ARG A 8 -9.46 -0.53 8.81
N ASN A 9 -9.71 -0.14 7.56
CA ASN A 9 -9.70 -1.06 6.44
C ASN A 9 -8.29 -1.60 6.15
N VAL A 10 -7.26 -0.74 6.16
CA VAL A 10 -5.86 -1.17 6.01
C VAL A 10 -5.46 -2.10 7.17
N LYS A 11 -5.83 -1.77 8.40
CA LYS A 11 -5.58 -2.63 9.57
C LYS A 11 -6.23 -4.01 9.44
N THR A 12 -7.51 -4.05 9.04
CA THR A 12 -8.26 -5.31 8.84
C THR A 12 -7.64 -6.16 7.74
N ALA A 13 -7.35 -5.57 6.58
CA ALA A 13 -6.73 -6.28 5.46
C ALA A 13 -5.33 -6.80 5.83
N LEU A 14 -4.53 -5.99 6.54
CA LEU A 14 -3.18 -6.40 6.96
C LEU A 14 -3.23 -7.60 7.91
N MET A 15 -4.20 -7.60 8.83
CA MET A 15 -4.42 -8.72 9.72
C MET A 15 -4.91 -9.97 8.95
N ALA A 16 -5.86 -9.82 8.02
CA ALA A 16 -6.43 -10.94 7.28
C ALA A 16 -5.41 -11.62 6.35
N ILE A 17 -4.59 -10.84 5.65
CA ILE A 17 -3.73 -11.33 4.56
C ILE A 17 -2.31 -11.65 5.05
N PHE A 18 -1.79 -10.86 5.98
CA PHE A 18 -0.42 -10.99 6.48
C PHE A 18 -0.33 -11.43 7.94
N PHE A 19 -1.46 -11.53 8.66
CA PHE A 19 -1.48 -11.80 10.10
C PHE A 19 -0.64 -10.80 10.90
N LYS A 20 -0.73 -9.52 10.51
CA LYS A 20 -0.01 -8.41 11.15
C LYS A 20 -0.97 -7.30 11.56
N ASN A 21 -0.82 -6.83 12.80
CA ASN A 21 -1.61 -5.74 13.33
C ASN A 21 -0.95 -4.41 13.00
N LEU A 22 -1.68 -3.51 12.34
CA LEU A 22 -1.18 -2.18 12.01
C LEU A 22 -0.88 -1.35 13.27
N ASP A 23 -1.55 -1.60 14.39
CA ASP A 23 -1.28 -0.88 15.64
C ASP A 23 0.10 -1.17 16.23
N ASP A 24 0.71 -2.30 15.86
CA ASP A 24 2.04 -2.72 16.35
C ASP A 24 3.18 -2.20 15.46
N ILE A 25 2.85 -1.48 14.38
CA ILE A 25 3.80 -0.93 13.41
C ILE A 25 3.98 0.57 13.69
N LEU A 26 5.20 1.07 13.55
CA LEU A 26 5.47 2.50 13.63
C LEU A 26 4.86 3.21 12.41
N ILE A 27 4.03 4.22 12.67
CA ILE A 27 3.31 4.96 11.64
C ILE A 27 3.85 6.38 11.57
N ARG A 28 4.12 6.84 10.34
CA ARG A 28 4.36 8.24 10.03
C ARG A 28 3.03 8.90 9.70
N GLU A 29 2.58 9.79 10.58
CA GLU A 29 1.32 10.52 10.39
C GLU A 29 1.58 11.76 9.52
N GLY A 30 0.67 12.03 8.58
CA GLY A 30 0.64 13.27 7.81
C GLY A 30 -0.54 14.15 8.22
N GLU A 31 -0.81 15.19 7.45
CA GLU A 31 -2.02 15.99 7.64
C GLU A 31 -3.30 15.17 7.38
N TYR A 32 -4.40 15.54 8.05
CA TYR A 32 -5.72 14.90 7.91
C TYR A 32 -5.76 13.40 8.29
N GLU A 33 -6.15 12.53 7.36
CA GLU A 33 -6.19 11.08 7.53
C GLU A 33 -4.94 10.38 6.97
N ASN A 34 -3.95 11.14 6.52
CA ASN A 34 -2.78 10.59 5.85
C ASN A 34 -1.88 9.86 6.82
N PHE A 35 -1.39 8.71 6.38
CA PHE A 35 -0.34 8.00 7.09
C PHE A 35 0.44 7.11 6.15
N ALA A 36 1.68 6.82 6.50
CA ALA A 36 2.49 5.82 5.84
C ALA A 36 3.25 4.98 6.87
N PHE A 37 3.58 3.76 6.52
CA PHE A 37 4.34 2.84 7.34
C PHE A 37 5.19 1.93 6.47
N ASP A 38 6.32 1.49 7.01
CA ASP A 38 7.14 0.48 6.36
C ASP A 38 6.70 -0.90 6.83
N PHE A 39 6.68 -1.83 5.89
CA PHE A 39 6.24 -3.19 6.10
C PHE A 39 7.26 -4.15 5.50
N PHE A 40 7.64 -5.15 6.30
CA PHE A 40 8.65 -6.14 5.90
C PHE A 40 7.99 -7.51 5.77
N TYR A 41 8.14 -8.13 4.60
CA TYR A 41 7.60 -9.46 4.33
C TYR A 41 8.57 -10.29 3.49
N LYS A 42 9.00 -11.44 4.01
CA LYS A 42 9.92 -12.38 3.33
C LYS A 42 11.21 -11.74 2.76
N GLY A 43 11.70 -10.69 3.42
CA GLY A 43 12.90 -9.95 3.02
C GLY A 43 12.64 -8.79 2.06
N TYR A 44 11.38 -8.55 1.67
CA TYR A 44 10.98 -7.37 0.91
C TYR A 44 10.58 -6.25 1.86
N GLU A 45 11.08 -5.05 1.59
CA GLU A 45 10.62 -3.80 2.19
C GLU A 45 9.52 -3.20 1.30
N ILE A 46 8.40 -2.82 1.91
CA ILE A 46 7.26 -2.21 1.24
C ILE A 46 6.86 -0.97 2.03
N ASN A 47 6.68 0.15 1.36
CA ASN A 47 6.06 1.33 1.92
C ASN A 47 4.57 1.29 1.58
N MET A 48 3.70 1.37 2.60
CA MET A 48 2.26 1.41 2.41
C MET A 48 1.67 2.59 3.14
N GLY A 49 0.57 3.13 2.63
CA GLY A 49 -0.05 4.26 3.29
C GLY A 49 -1.31 4.75 2.62
N ILE A 50 -1.97 5.67 3.30
CA ILE A 50 -3.05 6.46 2.74
C ILE A 50 -2.52 7.87 2.49
N GLY A 51 -2.55 8.29 1.22
CA GLY A 51 -2.22 9.65 0.79
C GLY A 51 -3.46 10.50 0.53
N ALA A 52 -3.37 11.80 0.85
CA ALA A 52 -4.35 12.79 0.43
C ALA A 52 -4.06 13.18 -1.02
N THR A 53 -5.12 13.37 -1.81
CA THR A 53 -4.97 13.83 -3.19
C THR A 53 -4.61 15.32 -3.31
N GLY A 54 -4.67 16.05 -2.19
CA GLY A 54 -4.33 17.47 -2.06
C GLY A 54 -5.17 18.42 -2.93
N LYS A 55 -6.24 17.92 -3.56
CA LYS A 55 -6.97 18.66 -4.59
C LYS A 55 -8.33 19.17 -4.13
N ASN A 56 -8.92 18.60 -3.08
CA ASN A 56 -10.14 19.14 -2.48
C ASN A 56 -10.34 18.66 -1.03
N ILE A 57 -9.92 19.46 -0.05
CA ILE A 57 -9.97 19.17 1.39
C ILE A 57 -11.38 18.76 1.87
N GLN A 58 -12.45 19.28 1.25
CA GLN A 58 -13.85 18.93 1.58
C GLN A 58 -14.27 17.51 1.19
N PHE A 59 -13.57 16.85 0.25
CA PHE A 59 -13.79 15.45 -0.11
C PHE A 59 -12.80 14.51 0.57
N GLU A 60 -11.76 15.03 1.23
CA GLU A 60 -10.67 14.23 1.78
C GLU A 60 -10.95 13.75 3.21
N VAL A 61 -11.77 14.49 3.96
CA VAL A 61 -12.25 14.06 5.28
C VAL A 61 -13.36 13.03 5.11
N GLY A 62 -13.08 11.78 5.47
CA GLY A 62 -14.06 10.68 5.46
C GLY A 62 -14.07 9.80 4.21
N GLU A 63 -13.23 10.09 3.20
CA GLU A 63 -13.09 9.23 2.03
C GLU A 63 -11.94 8.21 2.12
N GLY A 64 -11.15 8.24 3.20
CA GLY A 64 -10.09 7.27 3.44
C GLY A 64 -8.92 7.33 2.45
N GLY A 65 -8.78 8.42 1.67
CA GLY A 65 -7.68 8.70 0.75
C GLY A 65 -7.39 7.61 -0.30
N LEU A 66 -6.26 7.75 -1.01
CA LEU A 66 -5.74 6.68 -1.87
C LEU A 66 -4.82 5.79 -1.07
N PHE A 67 -5.05 4.49 -1.14
CA PHE A 67 -4.19 3.48 -0.55
C PHE A 67 -3.10 3.12 -1.55
N ASP A 68 -1.86 3.51 -1.24
CA ASP A 68 -0.69 3.28 -2.07
C ASP A 68 0.18 2.18 -1.48
N ILE A 69 0.74 1.35 -2.37
CA ILE A 69 1.68 0.28 -2.06
C ILE A 69 2.89 0.50 -2.97
N LEU A 70 4.04 0.79 -2.36
CA LEU A 70 5.26 1.14 -3.05
C LEU A 70 6.41 0.26 -2.59
N PHE A 71 7.33 -0.02 -3.50
CA PHE A 71 8.60 -0.66 -3.19
C PHE A 71 9.72 0.39 -3.26
N PRO A 72 10.67 0.41 -2.31
CA PRO A 72 11.85 1.23 -2.46
C PRO A 72 12.60 0.79 -3.71
N TYR A 73 13.03 1.77 -4.49
CA TYR A 73 13.77 1.57 -5.72
C TYR A 73 15.01 2.47 -5.70
N CYS A 74 16.14 1.98 -6.18
CA CYS A 74 17.35 2.81 -6.33
C CYS A 74 17.71 2.90 -7.81
N ILE A 75 17.77 4.11 -8.36
CA ILE A 75 18.37 4.40 -9.66
C ILE A 75 19.58 5.28 -9.40
N ASP A 76 20.77 4.83 -9.83
CA ASP A 76 21.99 5.66 -9.80
C ASP A 76 22.25 6.35 -8.45
N GLU A 77 22.07 5.62 -7.34
CA GLU A 77 22.23 6.08 -5.95
C GLU A 77 21.15 7.06 -5.43
N GLU A 78 20.11 7.37 -6.21
CA GLU A 78 18.90 8.06 -5.75
C GLU A 78 17.80 7.07 -5.36
N MET A 79 17.22 7.25 -4.16
CA MET A 79 16.02 6.52 -3.75
C MET A 79 14.80 7.08 -4.47
N ASP A 80 14.16 6.22 -5.24
CA ASP A 80 12.87 6.40 -5.87
C ASP A 80 11.90 5.30 -5.37
N PHE A 81 10.67 5.31 -5.85
CA PHE A 81 9.67 4.31 -5.51
C PHE A 81 8.97 3.80 -6.76
N ILE A 82 8.66 2.51 -6.77
CA ILE A 82 7.82 1.89 -7.81
C ILE A 82 6.50 1.43 -7.20
N PHE A 83 5.38 1.75 -7.85
CA PHE A 83 4.06 1.35 -7.36
C PHE A 83 3.77 -0.12 -7.67
N LEU A 84 2.95 -0.77 -6.85
CA LEU A 84 2.49 -2.14 -7.08
C LEU A 84 1.91 -2.32 -8.50
N HIS A 85 1.07 -1.40 -8.95
CA HIS A 85 0.46 -1.51 -10.27
C HIS A 85 1.48 -1.49 -11.42
N GLU A 86 2.68 -0.97 -11.22
CA GLU A 86 3.72 -0.90 -12.26
C GLU A 86 4.45 -2.23 -12.42
N VAL A 87 4.49 -3.07 -11.37
CA VAL A 87 5.12 -4.39 -11.42
C VAL A 87 4.15 -5.52 -11.78
N ILE A 88 2.84 -5.27 -11.74
CA ILE A 88 1.82 -6.25 -12.16
C ILE A 88 1.68 -6.27 -13.69
N LYS A 89 1.90 -7.45 -14.28
CA LYS A 89 1.82 -7.66 -15.73
C LYS A 89 0.39 -7.81 -16.25
N ASP A 90 -0.48 -8.49 -15.50
CA ASP A 90 -1.86 -8.67 -15.90
C ASP A 90 -2.59 -7.31 -15.91
N GLU A 91 -3.11 -6.92 -17.06
CA GLU A 91 -3.69 -5.60 -17.24
C GLU A 91 -4.95 -5.37 -16.40
N ALA A 92 -5.79 -6.40 -16.21
CA ALA A 92 -7.01 -6.28 -15.42
C ALA A 92 -6.66 -6.10 -13.94
N ILE A 93 -5.73 -6.90 -13.42
CA ILE A 93 -5.24 -6.78 -12.05
C ILE A 93 -4.57 -5.43 -11.86
N ARG A 94 -3.64 -5.05 -12.74
CA ARG A 94 -2.97 -3.75 -12.71
C ARG A 94 -3.97 -2.59 -12.62
N ASN A 95 -4.98 -2.58 -13.49
CA ASN A 95 -5.96 -1.50 -13.52
C ASN A 95 -6.79 -1.44 -12.23
N SER A 96 -7.08 -2.59 -11.61
CA SER A 96 -7.82 -2.66 -10.34
C SER A 96 -7.01 -2.19 -9.12
N VAL A 97 -5.67 -2.35 -9.12
CA VAL A 97 -4.81 -1.91 -8.00
C VAL A 97 -4.16 -0.54 -8.22
N ARG A 98 -4.43 0.13 -9.36
CA ARG A 98 -3.84 1.44 -9.69
C ARG A 98 -4.42 2.60 -8.88
N ARG A 99 -5.69 2.53 -8.49
CA ARG A 99 -6.39 3.60 -7.74
C ARG A 99 -7.30 2.98 -6.70
N VAL A 100 -6.71 2.57 -5.58
CA VAL A 100 -7.44 1.94 -4.48
C VAL A 100 -7.85 3.03 -3.50
N PHE A 101 -9.14 3.13 -3.19
CA PHE A 101 -9.62 4.09 -2.19
C PHE A 101 -9.68 3.42 -0.83
N GLY A 102 -9.04 4.00 0.19
CA GLY A 102 -8.97 3.39 1.52
C GLY A 102 -10.34 3.18 2.17
N LYS A 103 -11.37 3.96 1.80
CA LYS A 103 -12.76 3.72 2.25
C LYS A 103 -13.37 2.42 1.74
N ASN A 104 -12.90 1.86 0.62
CA ASN A 104 -13.44 0.63 0.05
C ASN A 104 -12.67 -0.58 0.58
N GLU A 105 -13.21 -1.21 1.63
CA GLU A 105 -12.62 -2.36 2.30
C GLU A 105 -12.23 -3.48 1.33
N LYS A 106 -13.10 -3.83 0.38
CA LYS A 106 -12.86 -4.92 -0.57
C LYS A 106 -11.73 -4.60 -1.54
N ASP A 107 -11.61 -3.35 -1.97
CA ASP A 107 -10.53 -2.96 -2.88
C ASP A 107 -9.19 -2.95 -2.13
N VAL A 108 -9.18 -2.50 -0.87
CA VAL A 108 -7.98 -2.55 -0.01
C VAL A 108 -7.56 -4.00 0.25
N GLU A 109 -8.49 -4.87 0.63
CA GLU A 109 -8.23 -6.30 0.84
C GLU A 109 -7.69 -6.97 -0.43
N TYR A 110 -8.34 -6.72 -1.58
CA TYR A 110 -7.92 -7.25 -2.87
C TYR A 110 -6.52 -6.76 -3.25
N ALA A 111 -6.21 -5.47 -3.07
CA ALA A 111 -4.88 -4.93 -3.32
C ALA A 111 -3.80 -5.59 -2.44
N MET A 112 -4.12 -5.87 -1.16
CA MET A 112 -3.22 -6.60 -0.27
C MET A 112 -3.05 -8.07 -0.68
N GLN A 113 -4.10 -8.72 -1.17
CA GLN A 113 -3.99 -10.08 -1.70
C GLN A 113 -3.10 -10.11 -2.96
N VAL A 114 -3.30 -9.17 -3.89
CA VAL A 114 -2.43 -9.02 -5.07
C VAL A 114 -0.98 -8.79 -4.68
N LEU A 115 -0.73 -7.92 -3.69
CA LEU A 115 0.61 -7.72 -3.14
C LEU A 115 1.20 -9.03 -2.61
N LYS A 116 0.45 -9.77 -1.79
CA LYS A 116 0.91 -11.03 -1.22
C LYS A 116 1.26 -12.05 -2.32
N ASP A 117 0.37 -12.23 -3.28
CA ASP A 117 0.54 -13.18 -4.38
C ASP A 117 1.78 -12.81 -5.23
N PHE A 118 1.97 -11.52 -5.51
CA PHE A 118 3.17 -11.03 -6.18
C PHE A 118 4.44 -11.33 -5.37
N LEU A 119 4.48 -10.98 -4.08
CA LEU A 119 5.63 -11.21 -3.20
C LEU A 119 5.95 -12.69 -2.97
N ASP A 120 4.94 -13.56 -3.07
CA ASP A 120 5.09 -15.01 -2.95
C ASP A 120 5.50 -15.67 -4.29
N SER A 121 5.41 -14.94 -5.41
CA SER A 121 5.78 -15.41 -6.75
C SER A 121 7.30 -15.40 -7.00
N ASP A 122 7.73 -16.14 -8.02
CA ASP A 122 9.11 -16.05 -8.53
C ASP A 122 9.39 -14.71 -9.26
N GLU A 123 8.35 -14.00 -9.70
CA GLU A 123 8.50 -12.71 -10.39
C GLU A 123 9.08 -11.64 -9.44
N ALA A 124 8.58 -11.57 -8.20
CA ALA A 124 9.12 -10.68 -7.19
C ALA A 124 10.57 -11.02 -6.83
N LYS A 125 10.98 -12.30 -6.94
CA LYS A 125 12.38 -12.69 -6.71
C LYS A 125 13.30 -12.11 -7.79
N GLY A 126 12.90 -12.18 -9.06
CA GLY A 126 13.70 -11.60 -10.14
C GLY A 126 13.69 -10.06 -10.17
N LEU A 127 12.58 -9.44 -9.78
CA LEU A 127 12.42 -7.97 -9.85
C LEU A 127 12.97 -7.23 -8.63
N LEU A 128 12.82 -7.80 -7.43
CA LEU A 128 13.08 -7.10 -6.16
C LEU A 128 14.22 -7.72 -5.33
N LYS A 129 14.78 -8.87 -5.70
CA LYS A 129 15.74 -9.62 -4.86
C LYS A 129 17.20 -9.54 -5.30
N ASP A 130 17.46 -8.91 -6.44
CA ASP A 130 18.81 -8.73 -7.02
C ASP A 130 19.28 -7.26 -7.00
N ARG A 131 18.75 -6.40 -6.12
CA ARG A 131 19.04 -4.97 -6.12
C ARG A 131 19.25 -4.41 -4.72
#